data_AF-A0A7W1F257-F1
#
_entry.id   AF-A0A7W1F257-F1
#
_cell.length_a   1.000
_cell.length_b   1.000
_cell.length_c   1.000
_cell.angle_alpha   90.00
_cell.angle_beta   90.00
_cell.angle_gamma   90.00
#
_symmetry.space_group_name_H-M   'P 1'
#
loop_
_entity.id
_entity.type
_entity.pdbx_description
1 polymer ?
#
loop_
_entity_poly.entity_id
_entity_poly.type
_entity_poly.pdbx_seq_one_letter_code
_entity_poly.pdbx_strand_id
1 'polypeptide(L)'
;MLDDLKKLLGDDPQALGQLQKLTQQGEFNPFSLFAGDTRFHSVFLAPYSPSLAEGVKRFLADGTGPLVGIAEMFQKQGASPAEAQQSARAMFSSAHGMCVVVVANDQGLDTIPQLFFGHLEDSFIEHAVKTCGDAFPAKDRLGAALRALRGKRDAGWPMLFAGGSGDDSVAFWTGLAADLVGGLDQALVATPNERLRDLAHWTSSAVGALERAGKKIPTARLAPAIRCGLIGGEVADVLPRLEALIGQAEEEDVVHLLTHLADAAIARGMPQAAGDWFATRLDRLTAAYPASYDLLLPLFRLRAAAGVDAAELLATAQRLVKANRKAARHDLTREPIWRVTAPEPGEVLETAAAGDAIGRSPAFIVKRLEQGTIPSVRQDDQVRLPARALRAWKAVMDAHQLLD
;
A
#
# COMPACT_ATOMS: atom_id res chain seq x y z
N MET A 1 -24.41 9.32 2.40
CA MET A 1 -23.37 10.26 1.92
C MET A 1 -23.91 11.68 1.72
N LEU A 2 -24.84 11.95 0.78
CA LEU A 2 -25.45 13.29 0.60
C LEU A 2 -26.26 13.75 1.83
N ASP A 3 -27.00 12.85 2.47
CA ASP A 3 -27.75 13.17 3.69
C ASP A 3 -26.87 13.29 4.94
N ASP A 4 -25.67 12.69 4.94
CA ASP A 4 -24.67 12.85 6.01
C ASP A 4 -23.90 14.16 5.86
N LEU A 5 -23.60 14.56 4.61
CA LEU A 5 -23.03 15.88 4.27
C LEU A 5 -23.99 17.03 4.63
N LYS A 6 -25.30 16.86 4.42
CA LYS A 6 -26.33 17.82 4.85
C LYS A 6 -26.37 18.01 6.37
N LYS A 7 -26.23 16.93 7.13
CA LYS A 7 -26.14 17.00 8.60
C LYS A 7 -24.87 17.69 9.09
N LEU A 8 -23.78 17.61 8.35
CA LEU A 8 -22.47 18.19 8.68
C LEU A 8 -22.36 19.69 8.33
N LEU A 9 -23.00 20.13 7.24
CA LEU A 9 -22.91 21.52 6.74
C LEU A 9 -23.99 22.46 7.31
N GLY A 10 -24.97 21.92 8.03
CA GLY A 10 -26.14 22.67 8.49
C GLY A 10 -27.06 23.10 7.35
N ASP A 11 -28.21 23.68 7.69
CA ASP A 11 -29.22 24.17 6.73
C ASP A 11 -28.79 25.48 6.03
N ASP A 12 -27.56 25.57 5.51
CA ASP A 12 -27.14 26.70 4.67
C ASP A 12 -27.55 26.46 3.21
N PRO A 13 -28.57 27.17 2.69
CA PRO A 13 -29.11 26.93 1.36
C PRO A 13 -28.14 27.30 0.23
N GLN A 14 -27.15 28.17 0.50
CA GLN A 14 -26.18 28.59 -0.52
C GLN A 14 -25.10 27.52 -0.75
N ALA A 15 -24.61 26.88 0.32
CA ALA A 15 -23.66 25.76 0.23
C ALA A 15 -24.29 24.56 -0.50
N LEU A 16 -25.57 24.27 -0.24
CA LEU A 16 -26.31 23.19 -0.90
C LEU A 16 -26.54 23.45 -2.39
N GLY A 17 -26.76 24.70 -2.80
CA GLY A 17 -26.89 25.08 -4.20
C GLY A 17 -25.59 24.95 -5.00
N GLN A 18 -24.44 25.23 -4.37
CA GLN A 18 -23.12 25.05 -5.00
C GLN A 18 -22.76 23.57 -5.12
N LEU A 19 -23.05 22.76 -4.10
CA LEU A 19 -22.90 21.31 -4.11
C LEU A 19 -23.68 20.65 -5.25
N GLN A 20 -24.94 21.03 -5.46
CA GLN A 20 -25.76 20.50 -6.55
C GLN A 20 -25.19 20.86 -7.94
N LYS A 21 -24.66 22.07 -8.12
CA LYS A 21 -24.02 22.47 -9.39
C LYS A 21 -22.75 21.64 -9.68
N LEU A 22 -21.89 21.46 -8.68
CA LEU A 22 -20.66 20.68 -8.82
C LEU A 22 -20.94 19.19 -9.08
N THR A 23 -21.98 18.63 -8.45
CA THR A 23 -22.38 17.23 -8.65
C THR A 23 -22.93 17.00 -10.07
N GLN A 24 -23.63 17.99 -10.63
CA GLN A 24 -24.14 17.95 -12.00
C GLN A 24 -23.04 18.08 -13.07
N GLN A 25 -21.88 18.64 -12.71
CA GLN A 25 -20.72 18.78 -13.60
C GLN A 25 -19.78 17.56 -13.57
N GLY A 26 -20.03 16.56 -12.71
CA GLY A 26 -19.20 15.36 -12.60
C GLY A 26 -17.83 15.58 -11.94
N GLU A 27 -17.54 16.79 -11.45
CA GLU A 27 -16.27 17.19 -10.83
C GLU A 27 -16.36 17.29 -9.31
N PHE A 28 -17.47 16.85 -8.70
CA PHE A 28 -17.65 16.98 -7.26
C PHE A 28 -16.84 15.96 -6.47
N ASN A 29 -15.72 16.43 -5.92
CA ASN A 29 -15.04 15.77 -4.81
C ASN A 29 -15.48 16.45 -3.49
N PRO A 30 -16.38 15.84 -2.68
CA PRO A 30 -16.83 16.42 -1.41
C PRO A 30 -15.70 16.72 -0.42
N PHE A 31 -14.53 16.09 -0.61
CA PHE A 31 -13.36 16.27 0.25
C PHE A 31 -12.55 17.53 -0.09
N SER A 32 -12.77 18.18 -1.24
CA SER A 32 -12.14 19.47 -1.56
C SER A 32 -12.65 20.61 -0.68
N LEU A 33 -13.82 20.47 -0.06
CA LEU A 33 -14.36 21.40 0.93
C LEU A 33 -13.68 21.29 2.31
N PHE A 34 -12.96 20.20 2.56
CA PHE A 34 -12.27 19.90 3.83
C PHE A 34 -10.75 19.82 3.69
N ALA A 35 -10.22 19.92 2.47
CA ALA A 35 -8.80 20.08 2.22
C ALA A 35 -8.48 21.57 2.34
N GLY A 36 -7.77 21.98 3.38
CA GLY A 36 -7.26 23.34 3.48
C GLY A 36 -6.30 23.71 2.34
N ASP A 37 -5.65 24.86 2.47
CA ASP A 37 -4.82 25.42 1.39
C ASP A 37 -3.74 24.44 0.93
N THR A 38 -3.81 24.06 -0.34
CA THR A 38 -2.82 23.19 -0.98
C THR A 38 -1.50 23.94 -1.11
N ARG A 39 -0.45 23.44 -0.45
CA ARG A 39 0.89 24.03 -0.48
C ARG A 39 1.86 23.14 -1.24
N PHE A 40 2.77 23.76 -1.99
CA PHE A 40 3.89 23.05 -2.60
C PHE A 40 4.84 22.52 -1.53
N HIS A 41 5.09 21.22 -1.56
CA HIS A 41 6.05 20.56 -0.66
C HIS A 41 7.40 20.40 -1.35
N SER A 42 7.45 19.66 -2.46
CA SER A 42 8.68 19.35 -3.17
C SER A 42 8.41 18.84 -4.58
N VAL A 43 9.45 18.72 -5.39
CA VAL A 43 9.42 18.04 -6.68
C VAL A 43 10.63 17.13 -6.81
N PHE A 44 10.47 15.95 -7.38
CA PHE A 44 11.57 15.02 -7.64
C PHE A 44 11.40 14.27 -8.96
N LEU A 45 12.51 13.76 -9.48
CA LEU A 45 12.54 12.84 -10.62
C LEU A 45 12.76 11.42 -10.10
N ALA A 46 11.94 10.47 -10.55
CA ALA A 46 11.97 9.09 -10.10
C ALA A 46 11.87 8.09 -11.26
N PRO A 47 12.37 6.86 -11.10
CA PRO A 47 12.02 5.76 -12.01
C PRO A 47 10.51 5.46 -11.92
N TYR A 48 9.97 4.67 -12.86
CA TYR A 48 8.62 4.14 -12.71
C TYR A 48 8.50 3.27 -11.45
N SER A 49 7.37 3.38 -10.75
CA SER A 49 7.01 2.38 -9.74
C SER A 49 6.80 1.02 -10.43
N PRO A 50 6.92 -0.11 -9.72
CA PRO A 50 6.74 -1.44 -10.31
C PRO A 50 5.37 -1.62 -10.98
N SER A 51 4.31 -1.09 -10.36
CA SER A 51 2.95 -1.12 -10.92
C SER A 51 2.87 -0.34 -12.23
N LEU A 52 3.44 0.86 -12.27
CA LEU A 52 3.46 1.68 -13.47
C LEU A 52 4.34 1.08 -14.56
N ALA A 53 5.50 0.53 -14.21
CA ALA A 53 6.39 -0.13 -15.15
C ALA A 53 5.71 -1.34 -15.83
N GLU A 54 5.00 -2.16 -15.06
CA GLU A 54 4.22 -3.27 -15.62
C GLU A 54 3.04 -2.77 -16.46
N GLY A 55 2.36 -1.70 -16.02
CA GLY A 55 1.31 -1.04 -16.81
C GLY A 55 1.81 -0.54 -18.15
N VAL A 56 2.97 0.12 -18.18
CA VAL A 56 3.66 0.57 -19.41
C VAL A 56 4.02 -0.63 -20.28
N LYS A 57 4.62 -1.68 -19.72
CA LYS A 57 5.00 -2.89 -20.45
C LYS A 57 3.80 -3.53 -21.14
N ARG A 58 2.69 -3.73 -20.43
CA ARG A 58 1.45 -4.29 -20.99
C ARG A 58 0.89 -3.39 -22.09
N PHE A 59 0.81 -2.09 -21.83
CA PHE A 59 0.32 -1.12 -22.81
C PHE A 59 1.15 -1.09 -24.10
N LEU A 60 2.49 -1.15 -23.99
CA LEU A 60 3.38 -1.19 -25.15
C LEU A 60 3.25 -2.50 -25.93
N ALA A 61 3.03 -3.63 -25.25
CA ALA A 61 2.90 -4.94 -25.90
C ALA A 61 1.60 -5.03 -26.73
N ASP A 62 0.44 -4.87 -26.10
CA ASP A 62 -0.85 -5.15 -26.74
C ASP A 62 -1.87 -4.00 -26.64
N GLY A 63 -1.48 -2.88 -26.03
CA GLY A 63 -2.37 -1.73 -25.87
C GLY A 63 -3.44 -1.93 -24.82
N THR A 64 -3.28 -2.90 -23.91
CA THR A 64 -4.19 -3.15 -22.78
C THR A 64 -3.64 -2.59 -21.46
N GLY A 65 -4.43 -2.69 -20.39
CA GLY A 65 -4.02 -2.30 -19.04
C GLY A 65 -4.49 -0.92 -18.60
N PRO A 66 -3.92 -0.35 -17.53
CA PRO A 66 -4.44 0.89 -16.93
C PRO A 66 -4.20 2.15 -17.78
N LEU A 67 -3.40 2.06 -18.85
CA LEU A 67 -2.97 3.21 -19.66
C LEU A 67 -3.77 3.39 -20.97
N VAL A 68 -4.78 2.53 -21.23
CA VAL A 68 -5.64 2.64 -22.44
C VAL A 68 -6.32 4.00 -22.55
N GLY A 69 -6.72 4.58 -21.41
CA GLY A 69 -7.36 5.90 -21.36
C GLY A 69 -6.51 7.03 -21.96
N ILE A 70 -5.18 6.86 -22.08
CA ILE A 70 -4.30 7.83 -22.74
C ILE A 70 -4.51 7.82 -24.26
N ALA A 71 -4.67 6.65 -24.87
CA ALA A 71 -5.03 6.57 -26.29
C ALA A 71 -6.42 7.18 -26.52
N GLU A 72 -7.38 6.93 -25.63
CA GLU A 72 -8.71 7.54 -25.71
C GLU A 72 -8.66 9.07 -25.59
N MET A 73 -7.76 9.61 -24.76
CA MET A 73 -7.53 11.05 -24.66
C MET A 73 -7.05 11.65 -25.98
N PHE A 74 -6.10 11.00 -26.67
CA PHE A 74 -5.66 11.45 -28.00
C PHE A 74 -6.78 11.38 -29.04
N GLN A 75 -7.64 10.35 -28.97
CA GLN A 75 -8.82 10.28 -29.84
C GLN A 75 -9.78 11.44 -29.59
N LYS A 76 -10.04 11.79 -28.32
CA LYS A 76 -10.84 12.96 -27.94
C LYS A 76 -10.24 14.28 -28.42
N GLN A 77 -8.93 14.33 -28.64
CA GLN A 77 -8.21 15.48 -29.22
C GLN A 77 -8.22 15.50 -30.76
N GLY A 78 -8.93 14.56 -31.40
CA GLY A 78 -9.13 14.53 -32.85
C GLY A 78 -8.20 13.61 -33.62
N ALA A 79 -7.33 12.83 -32.95
CA ALA A 79 -6.52 11.82 -33.61
C ALA A 79 -7.38 10.60 -34.00
N SER A 80 -7.05 9.94 -35.12
CA SER A 80 -7.67 8.66 -35.44
C SER A 80 -7.27 7.59 -34.39
N PRO A 81 -8.04 6.50 -34.23
CA PRO A 81 -7.71 5.44 -33.26
C PRO A 81 -6.30 4.88 -33.42
N ALA A 82 -5.83 4.68 -34.66
CA ALA A 82 -4.48 4.19 -34.94
C ALA A 82 -3.40 5.22 -34.57
N GLU A 83 -3.58 6.49 -34.93
CA GLU A 83 -2.63 7.56 -34.59
C GLU A 83 -2.58 7.82 -33.09
N ALA A 84 -3.72 7.77 -32.40
CA ALA A 84 -3.82 7.92 -30.96
C ALA A 84 -3.06 6.80 -30.23
N GLN A 85 -3.24 5.55 -30.67
CA GLN A 85 -2.53 4.39 -30.14
C GLN A 85 -1.02 4.50 -30.39
N GLN A 86 -0.62 4.89 -31.60
CA GLN A 86 0.79 5.08 -31.96
C GLN A 86 1.43 6.21 -31.18
N SER A 87 0.74 7.34 -31.01
CA SER A 87 1.22 8.50 -30.25
C SER A 87 1.39 8.18 -28.77
N ALA A 88 0.41 7.48 -28.17
CA ALA A 88 0.52 7.02 -26.79
C ALA A 88 1.69 6.03 -26.61
N ARG A 89 1.87 5.08 -27.53
CA ARG A 89 3.00 4.14 -27.50
C ARG A 89 4.34 4.85 -27.63
N ALA A 90 4.46 5.80 -28.57
CA ALA A 90 5.68 6.60 -28.74
C ALA A 90 6.02 7.41 -27.49
N MET A 91 5.02 8.01 -26.83
CA MET A 91 5.18 8.72 -25.58
C MET A 91 5.76 7.82 -24.48
N PHE A 92 5.12 6.69 -24.20
CA PHE A 92 5.59 5.80 -23.13
C PHE A 92 6.92 5.12 -23.44
N SER A 93 7.24 4.90 -24.72
CA SER A 93 8.53 4.34 -25.15
C SER A 93 9.69 5.34 -24.98
N SER A 94 9.39 6.64 -25.02
CA SER A 94 10.39 7.72 -24.94
C SER A 94 10.59 8.24 -23.51
N ALA A 95 9.67 7.94 -22.59
CA ALA A 95 9.74 8.43 -21.23
C ALA A 95 10.74 7.62 -20.39
N HIS A 96 11.63 8.33 -19.69
CA HIS A 96 12.70 7.78 -18.84
C HIS A 96 12.24 7.51 -17.40
N GLY A 97 11.12 8.10 -16.97
CA GLY A 97 10.61 7.99 -15.61
C GLY A 97 9.50 9.00 -15.33
N MET A 98 9.44 9.46 -14.08
CA MET A 98 8.41 10.38 -13.59
C MET A 98 9.02 11.66 -13.05
N CYS A 99 8.38 12.79 -13.34
CA CYS A 99 8.52 14.03 -12.61
C CYS A 99 7.33 14.13 -11.64
N VAL A 100 7.60 14.10 -10.35
CA VAL A 100 6.57 14.00 -9.31
C VAL A 100 6.55 15.28 -8.50
N VAL A 101 5.48 16.05 -8.64
CA VAL A 101 5.21 17.20 -7.77
C VAL A 101 4.47 16.69 -6.55
N VAL A 102 5.02 16.96 -5.36
CA VAL A 102 4.39 16.67 -4.08
C VAL A 102 3.75 17.94 -3.56
N VAL A 103 2.48 17.83 -3.21
CA VAL A 103 1.73 18.86 -2.52
C VAL A 103 1.35 18.36 -1.13
N ALA A 104 1.18 19.29 -0.20
CA ALA A 104 0.67 19.00 1.12
C ALA A 104 -0.59 19.84 1.36
N ASN A 105 -1.51 19.30 2.15
CA ASN A 105 -2.68 20.00 2.66
C ASN A 105 -2.98 19.49 4.08
N ASP A 106 -4.10 19.92 4.65
CA ASP A 106 -4.50 19.51 6.01
C ASP A 106 -4.84 18.02 6.13
N GLN A 107 -5.00 17.31 5.01
CA GLN A 107 -5.28 15.86 4.95
C GLN A 107 -4.01 15.04 4.68
N GLY A 108 -2.84 15.67 4.59
CA GLY A 108 -1.56 15.01 4.34
C GLY A 108 -0.94 15.36 2.99
N LEU A 109 -0.22 14.40 2.39
CA LEU A 109 0.45 14.57 1.11
C LEU A 109 -0.43 14.09 -0.05
N ASP A 110 -0.24 14.70 -1.21
CA ASP A 110 -0.72 14.19 -2.51
C ASP A 110 0.35 14.42 -3.58
N THR A 111 0.17 13.79 -4.74
CA THR A 111 1.11 13.89 -5.86
C THR A 111 0.43 14.19 -7.19
N ILE A 112 1.17 14.93 -8.02
CA ILE A 112 0.82 15.22 -9.40
C ILE A 112 1.96 14.64 -10.27
N PRO A 113 1.90 13.34 -10.58
CA PRO A 113 2.95 12.66 -11.34
C PRO A 113 2.80 12.95 -12.84
N GLN A 114 3.93 13.20 -13.52
CA GLN A 114 4.00 13.47 -14.94
C GLN A 114 5.12 12.64 -15.57
N LEU A 115 4.98 12.23 -16.84
CA LEU A 115 6.06 11.54 -17.54
C LEU A 115 7.26 12.46 -17.72
N PHE A 116 8.45 11.92 -17.50
CA PHE A 116 9.71 12.62 -17.69
C PHE A 116 10.48 12.02 -18.87
N PHE A 117 10.86 12.88 -19.82
CA PHE A 117 11.49 12.48 -21.09
C PHE A 117 13.01 12.73 -21.14
N GLY A 118 13.64 12.95 -19.97
CA GLY A 118 15.09 13.16 -19.87
C GLY A 118 15.57 14.60 -19.94
N HIS A 119 14.69 15.57 -20.22
CA HIS A 119 15.03 16.99 -20.30
C HIS A 119 14.02 17.89 -19.56
N LEU A 120 14.53 18.93 -18.91
CA LEU A 120 13.75 19.95 -18.18
C LEU A 120 13.81 21.30 -18.92
N GLU A 121 13.44 21.29 -20.19
CA GLU A 121 13.33 22.52 -20.99
C GLU A 121 12.23 23.44 -20.44
N ASP A 122 12.30 24.73 -20.74
CA ASP A 122 11.36 25.70 -20.16
C ASP A 122 9.90 25.39 -20.53
N SER A 123 9.65 24.83 -21.73
CA SER A 123 8.34 24.33 -22.15
C SER A 123 7.81 23.21 -21.26
N PHE A 124 8.67 22.26 -20.85
CA PHE A 124 8.29 21.20 -19.91
C PHE A 124 7.99 21.79 -18.53
N ILE A 125 8.79 22.75 -18.07
CA ILE A 125 8.59 23.41 -16.78
C ILE A 125 7.25 24.16 -16.73
N GLU A 126 6.95 24.93 -17.79
CA GLU A 126 5.67 25.62 -17.93
C GLU A 126 4.50 24.63 -17.95
N HIS A 127 4.61 23.53 -18.70
CA HIS A 127 3.61 22.48 -18.73
C HIS A 127 3.41 21.86 -17.34
N ALA A 128 4.50 21.53 -16.64
CA ALA A 128 4.44 20.91 -15.33
C ALA A 128 3.76 21.79 -14.28
N VAL A 129 4.01 23.10 -14.33
CA VAL A 129 3.33 24.10 -13.51
C VAL A 129 1.84 24.18 -13.88
N LYS A 130 1.52 24.20 -15.18
CA LYS A 130 0.13 24.26 -15.67
C LYS A 130 -0.69 23.05 -15.24
N THR A 131 -0.10 21.85 -15.23
CA THR A 131 -0.76 20.60 -14.78
C THR A 131 -1.18 20.65 -13.31
N CYS A 132 -0.57 21.52 -12.51
CA CYS A 132 -0.99 21.75 -11.12
C CYS A 132 -2.27 22.59 -10.99
N GLY A 133 -2.76 23.16 -12.10
CA GLY A 133 -3.98 23.96 -12.16
C GLY A 133 -3.73 25.46 -12.13
N ASP A 134 -4.67 26.21 -12.72
CA ASP A 134 -4.55 27.67 -12.83
C ASP A 134 -4.59 28.40 -11.49
N ALA A 135 -5.18 27.80 -10.45
CA ALA A 135 -5.24 28.34 -9.09
C ALA A 135 -4.09 27.86 -8.18
N PHE A 136 -3.09 27.13 -8.70
CA PHE A 136 -1.99 26.64 -7.86
C PHE A 136 -1.21 27.81 -7.23
N PRO A 137 -1.10 27.91 -5.90
CA PRO A 137 -0.58 29.12 -5.24
C PRO A 137 0.94 29.27 -5.33
N ALA A 138 1.67 28.22 -5.73
CA ALA A 138 3.12 28.15 -5.65
C ALA A 138 3.80 27.96 -7.03
N LYS A 139 3.20 28.49 -8.11
CA LYS A 139 3.71 28.37 -9.49
C LYS A 139 5.18 28.75 -9.62
N ASP A 140 5.55 29.92 -9.09
CA ASP A 140 6.93 30.43 -9.18
C ASP A 140 7.92 29.56 -8.41
N ARG A 141 7.52 29.08 -7.22
CA ARG A 141 8.35 28.18 -6.39
C ARG A 141 8.57 26.84 -7.07
N LEU A 142 7.53 26.25 -7.66
CA LEU A 142 7.64 25.00 -8.43
C LEU A 142 8.53 25.20 -9.66
N GLY A 143 8.32 26.29 -10.42
CA GLY A 143 9.15 26.62 -11.57
C GLY A 143 10.63 26.79 -11.20
N ALA A 144 10.92 27.46 -10.08
CA ALA A 144 12.28 27.59 -9.57
C ALA A 144 12.87 26.23 -9.15
N ALA A 145 12.10 25.38 -8.48
CA ALA A 145 12.54 24.05 -8.07
C ALA A 145 12.84 23.13 -9.27
N LEU A 146 12.01 23.16 -10.32
CA LEU A 146 12.26 22.43 -11.57
C LEU A 146 13.53 22.93 -12.29
N ARG A 147 13.78 24.24 -12.31
CA ARG A 147 15.05 24.79 -12.84
C ARG A 147 16.25 24.38 -11.99
N ALA A 148 16.10 24.27 -10.66
CA ALA A 148 17.16 23.75 -9.79
C ALA A 148 17.45 22.27 -10.08
N LEU A 149 16.42 21.44 -10.32
CA LEU A 149 16.58 20.05 -10.74
C LEU A 149 17.35 19.93 -12.05
N ARG A 150 17.11 20.83 -13.01
CA ARG A 150 17.87 20.88 -14.27
C ARG A 150 19.38 21.02 -14.02
N GLY A 151 19.77 21.81 -13.02
CA GLY A 151 21.16 21.97 -12.61
C GLY A 151 21.76 20.74 -11.89
N LYS A 152 20.92 19.80 -11.42
CA LYS A 152 21.32 18.59 -10.69
C LYS A 152 21.28 17.31 -11.54
N ARG A 153 21.08 17.41 -12.86
CA ARG A 153 20.81 16.26 -13.75
C ARG A 153 21.83 15.11 -13.65
N ASP A 154 23.09 15.42 -13.33
CA ASP A 154 24.17 14.42 -13.25
C ASP A 154 24.22 13.68 -11.91
N ALA A 155 23.45 14.10 -10.89
CA ALA A 155 23.46 13.50 -9.56
C ALA A 155 22.79 12.11 -9.50
N GLY A 156 21.90 11.81 -10.46
CA GLY A 156 21.17 10.54 -10.54
C GLY A 156 20.16 10.30 -9.41
N TRP A 157 19.39 9.22 -9.52
CA TRP A 157 18.50 8.77 -8.45
C TRP A 157 19.33 8.30 -7.23
N PRO A 158 18.97 8.65 -5.97
CA PRO A 158 17.77 9.37 -5.51
C PRO A 158 18.03 10.87 -5.19
N MET A 159 19.03 11.49 -5.81
CA MET A 159 19.46 12.87 -5.50
C MET A 159 18.71 13.95 -6.29
N LEU A 160 17.83 13.55 -7.21
CA LEU A 160 17.08 14.45 -8.10
C LEU A 160 15.79 14.96 -7.42
N PHE A 161 15.93 15.77 -6.37
CA PHE A 161 14.81 16.48 -5.72
C PHE A 161 15.11 17.99 -5.50
N ALA A 162 14.05 18.79 -5.37
CA ALA A 162 14.09 20.21 -5.07
C ALA A 162 12.80 20.69 -4.37
N GLY A 163 12.83 21.91 -3.82
CA GLY A 163 11.66 22.56 -3.22
C GLY A 163 11.44 22.28 -1.72
N GLY A 164 12.12 21.28 -1.16
CA GLY A 164 12.15 20.98 0.28
C GLY A 164 13.10 21.89 1.08
N SER A 165 13.16 21.69 2.40
CA SER A 165 13.90 22.52 3.36
C SER A 165 15.43 22.36 3.36
N GLY A 166 16.01 21.69 2.35
CA GLY A 166 17.46 21.56 2.21
C GLY A 166 17.88 20.60 1.09
N ASP A 167 19.20 20.44 0.93
CA ASP A 167 19.83 19.54 -0.05
C ASP A 167 20.29 18.19 0.55
N ASP A 168 20.01 17.95 1.84
CA ASP A 168 20.31 16.67 2.49
C ASP A 168 19.29 15.61 2.08
N SER A 169 19.73 14.64 1.27
CA SER A 169 18.89 13.57 0.76
C SER A 169 18.37 12.63 1.84
N VAL A 170 19.15 12.36 2.90
CA VAL A 170 18.70 11.50 3.99
C VAL A 170 17.58 12.20 4.74
N ALA A 171 17.77 13.47 5.09
CA ALA A 171 16.76 14.26 5.78
C ALA A 171 15.49 14.44 4.92
N PHE A 172 15.65 14.69 3.62
CA PHE A 172 14.53 14.84 2.69
C PHE A 172 13.66 13.58 2.62
N TRP A 173 14.25 12.43 2.26
CA TRP A 173 13.47 11.20 2.04
C TRP A 173 12.88 10.64 3.33
N THR A 174 13.61 10.74 4.44
CA THR A 174 13.05 10.31 5.74
C THR A 174 12.01 11.27 6.31
N GLY A 175 12.11 12.57 6.02
CA GLY A 175 11.08 13.55 6.33
C GLY A 175 9.81 13.29 5.52
N LEU A 176 9.94 13.09 4.22
CA LEU A 176 8.82 12.76 3.33
C LEU A 176 8.11 11.47 3.77
N ALA A 177 8.85 10.46 4.23
CA ALA A 177 8.28 9.24 4.78
C ALA A 177 7.44 9.51 6.03
N ALA A 178 7.95 10.34 6.94
CA ALA A 178 7.24 10.72 8.16
C ALA A 178 5.96 11.52 7.84
N ASP A 179 6.03 12.48 6.92
CA ASP A 179 4.88 13.30 6.51
C ASP A 179 3.81 12.46 5.82
N LEU A 180 4.20 11.54 4.93
CA LEU A 180 3.27 10.62 4.27
C LEU A 180 2.56 9.72 5.28
N VAL A 181 3.32 9.06 6.16
CA VAL A 181 2.77 8.15 7.16
C VAL A 181 1.88 8.90 8.15
N GLY A 182 2.31 10.07 8.62
CA GLY A 182 1.52 10.92 9.50
C GLY A 182 0.20 11.37 8.87
N GLY A 183 0.20 11.71 7.58
CA GLY A 183 -1.01 12.01 6.82
C GLY A 183 -1.95 10.80 6.69
N LEU A 184 -1.40 9.62 6.40
CA LEU A 184 -2.19 8.39 6.28
C LEU A 184 -2.82 7.95 7.61
N ASP A 185 -2.12 8.12 8.72
CA ASP A 185 -2.65 7.78 10.05
C ASP A 185 -3.78 8.73 10.48
N GLN A 186 -3.84 9.94 9.92
CA GLN A 186 -4.89 10.94 10.18
C GLN A 186 -6.00 10.92 9.12
N ALA A 187 -5.82 10.18 8.03
CA ALA A 187 -6.75 10.18 6.90
C ALA A 187 -8.09 9.53 7.29
N LEU A 188 -9.19 10.18 6.87
CA LEU A 188 -10.55 9.64 7.02
C LEU A 188 -10.79 8.37 6.19
N VAL A 189 -9.99 8.16 5.13
CA VAL A 189 -10.06 6.99 4.26
C VAL A 189 -8.88 6.06 4.55
N ALA A 190 -9.18 4.86 5.01
CA ALA A 190 -8.18 3.89 5.48
C ALA A 190 -7.28 3.30 4.38
N THR A 191 -7.64 3.41 3.09
CA THR A 191 -6.86 2.81 2.00
C THR A 191 -6.15 3.88 1.16
N PRO A 192 -4.81 3.85 1.06
CA PRO A 192 -4.10 4.77 0.17
C PRO A 192 -4.46 4.45 -1.28
N ASN A 193 -4.76 5.50 -2.05
CA ASN A 193 -4.95 5.41 -3.48
C ASN A 193 -3.62 5.03 -4.19
N GLU A 194 -3.69 4.74 -5.49
CA GLU A 194 -2.51 4.31 -6.25
C GLU A 194 -1.36 5.34 -6.24
N ARG A 195 -1.68 6.64 -6.30
CA ARG A 195 -0.69 7.72 -6.27
C ARG A 195 0.10 7.76 -4.95
N LEU A 196 -0.59 7.57 -3.83
CA LEU A 196 0.06 7.52 -2.51
C LEU A 196 0.88 6.24 -2.34
N ARG A 197 0.47 5.12 -2.95
CA ARG A 197 1.29 3.90 -2.98
C ARG A 197 2.55 4.09 -3.81
N ASP A 198 2.47 4.78 -4.95
CA ASP A 198 3.66 5.14 -5.75
C ASP A 198 4.60 6.07 -4.96
N LEU A 199 4.06 7.08 -4.27
CA LEU A 199 4.86 7.95 -3.39
C LEU A 199 5.54 7.16 -2.27
N ALA A 200 4.82 6.23 -1.64
CA ALA A 200 5.35 5.35 -0.61
C ALA A 200 6.49 4.46 -1.16
N HIS A 201 6.30 3.89 -2.35
CA HIS A 201 7.32 3.12 -3.06
C HIS A 201 8.57 3.97 -3.31
N TRP A 202 8.45 5.14 -3.94
CA TRP A 202 9.60 6.00 -4.26
C TRP A 202 10.36 6.42 -3.02
N THR A 203 9.64 6.74 -1.95
CA THR A 203 10.23 7.15 -0.68
C THR A 203 11.05 6.01 -0.06
N SER A 204 10.49 4.80 0.04
CA SER A 204 11.21 3.63 0.56
C SER A 204 12.40 3.23 -0.34
N SER A 205 12.20 3.25 -1.65
CA SER A 205 13.23 2.94 -2.66
C SER A 205 14.40 3.91 -2.59
N ALA A 206 14.13 5.21 -2.39
CA ALA A 206 15.15 6.23 -2.21
C ALA A 206 15.98 5.99 -0.95
N VAL A 207 15.34 5.70 0.19
CA VAL A 207 16.03 5.33 1.43
C VAL A 207 16.93 4.11 1.22
N GLY A 208 16.45 3.08 0.51
CA GLY A 208 17.27 1.92 0.17
C GLY A 208 18.42 2.20 -0.77
N ALA A 209 18.25 3.09 -1.74
CA ALA A 209 19.34 3.53 -2.60
C ALA A 209 20.41 4.29 -1.82
N LEU A 210 20.02 5.13 -0.85
CA LEU A 210 20.95 5.82 0.04
C LEU A 210 21.74 4.85 0.94
N GLU A 211 21.07 3.86 1.53
CA GLU A 211 21.73 2.81 2.32
C GLU A 211 22.75 2.02 1.50
N ARG A 212 22.39 1.60 0.27
CA ARG A 212 23.31 0.92 -0.66
C ARG A 212 24.50 1.80 -1.04
N ALA A 213 24.33 3.12 -1.07
CA ALA A 213 25.39 4.10 -1.27
C ALA A 213 26.20 4.39 0.02
N GLY A 214 25.97 3.64 1.10
CA GLY A 214 26.71 3.75 2.37
C GLY A 214 26.25 4.89 3.27
N LYS A 215 25.10 5.52 2.99
CA LYS A 215 24.53 6.56 3.87
C LYS A 215 23.89 5.90 5.08
N LYS A 216 24.17 6.44 6.28
CA LYS A 216 23.55 5.98 7.53
C LYS A 216 22.18 6.63 7.69
N ILE A 217 21.14 5.81 7.79
CA ILE A 217 19.78 6.26 8.12
C ILE A 217 19.60 6.19 9.64
N PRO A 218 19.18 7.29 10.30
CA PRO A 218 18.91 7.25 11.73
C PRO A 218 17.80 6.25 12.08
N THR A 219 18.01 5.43 13.11
CA THR A 219 17.03 4.42 13.56
C THR A 219 15.65 5.01 13.81
N ALA A 220 15.59 6.18 14.47
CA ALA A 220 14.35 6.91 14.74
C ALA A 220 13.57 7.36 13.48
N ARG A 221 14.18 7.25 12.30
CA ARG A 221 13.59 7.61 11.00
C ARG A 221 13.27 6.38 10.13
N LEU A 222 13.63 5.18 10.57
CA LEU A 222 13.42 3.96 9.79
C LEU A 222 11.97 3.49 9.81
N ALA A 223 11.24 3.64 10.92
CA ALA A 223 9.87 3.13 11.03
C ALA A 223 8.93 3.71 9.94
N PRO A 224 8.87 5.04 9.69
CA PRO A 224 8.09 5.56 8.58
C PRO A 224 8.54 5.05 7.21
N ALA A 225 9.85 4.94 6.97
CA ALA A 225 10.39 4.43 5.70
C ALA A 225 10.01 2.96 5.45
N ILE A 226 10.01 2.12 6.50
CA ILE A 226 9.53 0.74 6.45
C ILE A 226 8.03 0.72 6.13
N ARG A 227 7.21 1.54 6.81
CA ARG A 227 5.77 1.64 6.51
C ARG A 227 5.53 2.05 5.06
N CYS A 228 6.27 3.02 4.54
CA CYS A 228 6.20 3.39 3.12
C CYS A 228 6.50 2.20 2.19
N GLY A 229 7.53 1.41 2.49
CA GLY A 229 7.83 0.22 1.69
C GLY A 229 6.71 -0.83 1.74
N LEU A 230 6.12 -1.07 2.92
CA LEU A 230 4.98 -1.98 3.09
C LEU A 230 3.74 -1.50 2.31
N ILE A 231 3.44 -0.19 2.35
CA ILE A 231 2.36 0.43 1.57
C ILE A 231 2.62 0.31 0.06
N GLY A 232 3.87 0.51 -0.37
CA GLY A 232 4.30 0.30 -1.76
C GLY A 232 4.24 -1.17 -2.19
N GLY A 233 4.25 -2.11 -1.25
CA GLY A 233 4.27 -3.56 -1.50
C GLY A 233 5.69 -4.15 -1.58
N GLU A 234 6.70 -3.40 -1.17
CA GLU A 234 8.12 -3.79 -1.18
C GLU A 234 8.49 -4.65 0.04
N VAL A 235 7.75 -5.74 0.25
CA VAL A 235 7.85 -6.58 1.46
C VAL A 235 9.28 -7.07 1.69
N ALA A 236 9.93 -7.64 0.68
CA ALA A 236 11.27 -8.21 0.80
C ALA A 236 12.34 -7.14 1.13
N ASP A 237 12.23 -5.97 0.50
CA ASP A 237 13.21 -4.90 0.61
C ASP A 237 13.22 -4.22 1.98
N VAL A 238 12.11 -4.28 2.72
CA VAL A 238 12.02 -3.68 4.06
C VAL A 238 12.42 -4.62 5.20
N LEU A 239 12.48 -5.94 4.97
CA LEU A 239 12.81 -6.92 6.01
C LEU A 239 14.15 -6.65 6.71
N PRO A 240 15.25 -6.30 6.00
CA PRO A 240 16.51 -5.99 6.66
C PRO A 240 16.43 -4.76 7.59
N ARG A 241 15.65 -3.73 7.21
CA ARG A 241 15.43 -2.54 8.04
C ARG A 241 14.60 -2.87 9.28
N LEU A 242 13.55 -3.68 9.11
CA LEU A 242 12.73 -4.13 10.23
C LEU A 242 13.57 -4.97 11.22
N GLU A 243 14.46 -5.82 10.72
CA GLU A 243 15.38 -6.59 11.56
C GLU A 243 16.35 -5.69 12.36
N ALA A 244 16.78 -4.57 11.77
CA ALA A 244 17.63 -3.59 12.45
C ALA A 244 16.93 -2.85 13.59
N LEU A 245 15.59 -2.79 13.59
CA LEU A 245 14.81 -2.16 14.66
C LEU A 245 14.61 -3.06 15.90
N ILE A 246 14.84 -4.37 15.78
CA ILE A 246 14.61 -5.31 16.89
C ILE A 246 15.57 -5.00 18.05
N GLY A 247 15.00 -4.58 19.18
CA GLY A 247 15.71 -4.16 20.39
C GLY A 247 16.25 -2.71 20.34
N GLN A 248 15.89 -1.95 19.31
CA GLN A 248 16.31 -0.56 19.11
C GLN A 248 15.14 0.42 19.01
N ALA A 249 13.95 -0.06 18.63
CA ALA A 249 12.70 0.68 18.62
C ALA A 249 11.79 0.24 19.80
N GLU A 250 10.80 1.08 20.12
CA GLU A 250 9.75 0.76 21.08
C GLU A 250 8.91 -0.44 20.62
N GLU A 251 8.34 -1.19 21.56
CA GLU A 251 7.52 -2.38 21.25
C GLU A 251 6.35 -2.01 20.33
N GLU A 252 5.66 -0.92 20.62
CA GLU A 252 4.48 -0.46 19.88
C GLU A 252 4.78 -0.24 18.38
N ASP A 253 5.90 0.42 18.08
CA ASP A 253 6.34 0.64 16.70
C ASP A 253 6.59 -0.69 15.98
N VAL A 254 7.28 -1.63 16.64
CA VAL A 254 7.60 -2.93 16.05
C VAL A 254 6.34 -3.78 15.82
N VAL A 255 5.43 -3.81 16.79
CA VAL A 255 4.13 -4.49 16.68
C VAL A 255 3.32 -3.93 15.52
N HIS A 256 3.28 -2.60 15.39
CA HIS A 256 2.59 -1.94 14.29
C HIS A 256 3.21 -2.31 12.94
N LEU A 257 4.55 -2.26 12.82
CA LEU A 257 5.26 -2.64 11.60
C LEU A 257 5.06 -4.11 11.22
N LEU A 258 5.05 -5.03 12.19
CA LEU A 258 4.79 -6.45 11.94
C LEU A 258 3.34 -6.70 11.50
N THR A 259 2.39 -5.91 12.01
CA THR A 259 0.99 -5.95 11.57
C THR A 259 0.88 -5.50 10.11
N HIS A 260 1.48 -4.36 9.75
CA HIS A 260 1.53 -3.87 8.36
C HIS A 260 2.28 -4.85 7.44
N LEU A 261 3.32 -5.53 7.95
CA LEU A 261 4.03 -6.57 7.21
C LEU A 261 3.10 -7.73 6.87
N ALA A 262 2.31 -8.22 7.84
CA ALA A 262 1.35 -9.28 7.59
C ALA A 262 0.29 -8.84 6.57
N ASP A 263 -0.27 -7.65 6.71
CA ASP A 263 -1.27 -7.12 5.77
C ASP A 263 -0.71 -7.03 4.34
N ALA A 264 0.48 -6.42 4.18
CA ALA A 264 1.13 -6.27 2.89
C ALA A 264 1.48 -7.62 2.26
N ALA A 265 2.08 -8.55 3.03
CA ALA A 265 2.46 -9.86 2.52
C ALA A 265 1.25 -10.72 2.12
N ILE A 266 0.18 -10.71 2.91
CA ILE A 266 -1.08 -11.41 2.60
C ILE A 266 -1.71 -10.82 1.33
N ALA A 267 -1.79 -9.49 1.23
CA ALA A 267 -2.35 -8.82 0.05
C ALA A 267 -1.56 -9.10 -1.24
N ARG A 268 -0.25 -9.36 -1.13
CA ARG A 268 0.64 -9.65 -2.25
C ARG A 268 0.84 -11.14 -2.54
N GLY A 269 0.18 -12.03 -1.79
CA GLY A 269 0.35 -13.48 -1.95
C GLY A 269 1.74 -13.97 -1.57
N MET A 270 2.42 -13.29 -0.64
CA MET A 270 3.71 -13.66 -0.07
C MET A 270 3.67 -14.07 1.43
N PRO A 271 2.57 -14.65 1.96
CA PRO A 271 2.47 -14.89 3.41
C PRO A 271 3.50 -15.91 3.92
N GLN A 272 3.89 -16.90 3.09
CA GLN A 272 4.87 -17.92 3.46
C GLN A 272 6.23 -17.31 3.74
N ALA A 273 6.77 -16.55 2.78
CA ALA A 273 8.11 -15.95 2.89
C ALA A 273 8.20 -14.97 4.07
N ALA A 274 7.19 -14.13 4.27
CA ALA A 274 7.14 -13.21 5.41
C ALA A 274 6.97 -13.95 6.74
N GLY A 275 6.17 -15.02 6.77
CA GLY A 275 6.01 -15.88 7.95
C GLY A 275 7.30 -16.60 8.33
N ASP A 276 8.07 -17.09 7.36
CA ASP A 276 9.37 -17.74 7.55
C ASP A 276 10.43 -16.77 8.05
N TRP A 277 10.47 -15.58 7.49
CA TRP A 277 11.31 -14.51 8.04
C TRP A 277 10.93 -14.21 9.49
N PHE A 278 9.65 -14.01 9.81
CA PHE A 278 9.23 -13.74 11.18
C PHE A 278 9.62 -14.90 12.11
N ALA A 279 9.23 -16.13 11.80
CA ALA A 279 9.47 -17.28 12.69
C ALA A 279 10.96 -17.45 13.03
N THR A 280 11.87 -17.23 12.08
CA THR A 280 13.32 -17.32 12.33
C THR A 280 13.88 -16.21 13.23
N ARG A 281 13.14 -15.11 13.42
CA ARG A 281 13.47 -14.00 14.33
C ARG A 281 12.65 -14.00 15.62
N LEU A 282 11.73 -14.95 15.79
CA LEU A 282 10.78 -14.95 16.90
C LEU A 282 11.50 -14.93 18.26
N ASP A 283 12.53 -15.77 18.43
CA ASP A 283 13.28 -15.83 19.70
C ASP A 283 13.96 -14.49 20.02
N ARG A 284 14.53 -13.83 19.00
CA ARG A 284 15.13 -12.49 19.14
C ARG A 284 14.08 -11.43 19.47
N LEU A 285 12.92 -11.49 18.84
CA LEU A 285 11.80 -10.58 19.13
C LEU A 285 11.30 -10.75 20.56
N THR A 286 11.08 -11.99 21.02
CA THR A 286 10.60 -12.25 22.39
C THR A 286 11.68 -12.08 23.47
N ALA A 287 12.96 -11.98 23.09
CA ALA A 287 14.02 -11.58 23.99
C ALA A 287 14.12 -10.05 24.13
N ALA A 288 13.79 -9.31 23.06
CA ALA A 288 13.80 -7.85 23.04
C ALA A 288 12.51 -7.24 23.62
N TYR A 289 11.38 -7.92 23.45
CA TYR A 289 10.04 -7.43 23.80
C TYR A 289 9.27 -8.50 24.58
N PRO A 290 8.30 -8.11 25.44
CA PRO A 290 7.35 -9.06 26.00
C PRO A 290 6.71 -9.93 24.90
N ALA A 291 6.48 -11.21 25.19
CA ALA A 291 5.73 -12.09 24.29
C ALA A 291 4.23 -11.75 24.34
N SER A 292 3.88 -10.53 23.94
CA SER A 292 2.54 -9.98 23.93
C SER A 292 1.68 -10.61 22.82
N TYR A 293 0.37 -10.51 22.98
CA TYR A 293 -0.59 -11.02 22.00
C TYR A 293 -0.39 -10.33 20.64
N ASP A 294 -0.26 -9.01 20.65
CA ASP A 294 -0.16 -8.19 19.45
C ASP A 294 1.16 -8.41 18.70
N LEU A 295 2.24 -8.74 19.41
CA LEU A 295 3.49 -9.19 18.77
C LEU A 295 3.30 -10.51 18.02
N LEU A 296 2.55 -11.45 18.58
CA LEU A 296 2.43 -12.81 18.04
C LEU A 296 1.34 -12.94 16.96
N LEU A 297 0.32 -12.07 16.97
CA LEU A 297 -0.83 -12.15 16.07
C LEU A 297 -0.43 -12.07 14.59
N PRO A 298 0.46 -11.16 14.14
CA PRO A 298 0.83 -11.09 12.73
C PRO A 298 1.51 -12.37 12.23
N LEU A 299 2.31 -13.05 13.06
CA LEU A 299 2.88 -14.36 12.70
C LEU A 299 1.78 -15.38 12.46
N PHE A 300 0.78 -15.47 13.34
CA PHE A 300 -0.34 -16.37 13.14
C PHE A 300 -1.10 -16.08 11.85
N ARG A 301 -1.40 -14.80 11.58
CA ARG A 301 -2.09 -14.38 10.35
C ARG A 301 -1.31 -14.80 9.10
N LEU A 302 0.01 -14.60 9.09
CA LEU A 302 0.89 -15.05 8.00
C LEU A 302 0.84 -16.57 7.82
N ARG A 303 0.95 -17.35 8.91
CA ARG A 303 0.90 -18.82 8.87
C ARG A 303 -0.45 -19.35 8.39
N ALA A 304 -1.55 -18.76 8.86
CA ALA A 304 -2.90 -19.10 8.40
C ALA A 304 -3.07 -18.79 6.91
N ALA A 305 -2.65 -17.60 6.47
CA ALA A 305 -2.76 -17.18 5.07
C ALA A 305 -1.86 -17.96 4.11
N ALA A 306 -0.70 -18.44 4.58
CA ALA A 306 0.16 -19.36 3.84
C ALA A 306 -0.41 -20.78 3.76
N GLY A 307 -1.42 -21.10 4.58
CA GLY A 307 -2.01 -22.42 4.66
C GLY A 307 -0.98 -23.47 5.06
N VAL A 308 -0.14 -23.18 6.06
CA VAL A 308 0.88 -24.11 6.57
C VAL A 308 0.29 -25.40 7.13
N ASP A 309 1.12 -26.36 7.52
CA ASP A 309 0.64 -27.61 8.09
C ASP A 309 0.02 -27.44 9.48
N ALA A 310 -0.65 -28.51 9.95
CA ALA A 310 -1.37 -28.50 11.21
C ALA A 310 -0.48 -28.33 12.43
N ALA A 311 0.72 -28.92 12.43
CA ALA A 311 1.64 -28.85 13.56
C ALA A 311 2.18 -27.43 13.73
N GLU A 312 2.56 -26.80 12.63
CA GLU A 312 3.09 -25.45 12.58
C GLU A 312 2.04 -24.41 12.98
N LEU A 313 0.82 -24.50 12.43
CA LEU A 313 -0.26 -23.58 12.76
C LEU A 313 -0.70 -23.73 14.23
N LEU A 314 -0.80 -24.96 14.73
CA LEU A 314 -1.13 -25.24 16.12
C LEU A 314 -0.08 -24.69 17.08
N ALA A 315 1.21 -24.88 16.79
CA ALA A 315 2.29 -24.32 17.61
C ALA A 315 2.20 -22.79 17.70
N THR A 316 1.82 -22.12 16.60
CA THR A 316 1.64 -20.67 16.58
C THR A 316 0.39 -20.24 17.37
N ALA A 317 -0.73 -20.97 17.23
CA ALA A 317 -1.95 -20.72 17.99
C ALA A 317 -1.74 -20.90 19.52
N GLN A 318 -0.98 -21.92 19.92
CA GLN A 318 -0.65 -22.15 21.33
C GLN A 318 0.11 -20.97 21.95
N ARG A 319 1.02 -20.34 21.19
CA ARG A 319 1.73 -19.13 21.64
C ARG A 319 0.76 -17.97 21.83
N LEU A 320 -0.17 -17.74 20.90
CA LEU A 320 -1.21 -16.72 21.02
C LEU A 320 -2.10 -16.93 22.24
N VAL A 321 -2.61 -18.16 22.43
CA VAL A 321 -3.48 -18.51 23.55
C VAL A 321 -2.75 -18.36 24.88
N LYS A 322 -1.46 -18.69 24.92
CA LYS A 322 -0.62 -18.48 26.12
C LYS A 322 -0.43 -17.00 26.43
N ALA A 323 -0.26 -16.15 25.42
CA ALA A 323 -0.09 -14.70 25.60
C ALA A 323 -1.40 -14.02 26.04
N ASN A 324 -2.52 -14.32 25.40
CA ASN A 324 -3.84 -13.82 25.80
C ASN A 324 -4.96 -14.77 25.33
N ARG A 325 -5.41 -15.65 26.22
CA ARG A 325 -6.46 -16.63 25.92
C ARG A 325 -7.77 -16.00 25.47
N LYS A 326 -8.18 -14.85 26.03
CA LYS A 326 -9.46 -14.23 25.70
C LYS A 326 -9.43 -13.63 24.30
N ALA A 327 -8.39 -12.86 23.99
CA ALA A 327 -8.20 -12.26 22.67
C ALA A 327 -8.02 -13.34 21.59
N ALA A 328 -7.16 -14.35 21.85
CA ALA A 328 -6.96 -15.45 20.91
C ALA A 328 -8.26 -16.20 20.59
N ARG A 329 -9.09 -16.51 21.59
CA ARG A 329 -10.38 -17.17 21.35
C ARG A 329 -11.32 -16.31 20.51
N HIS A 330 -11.33 -14.99 20.72
CA HIS A 330 -12.11 -14.07 19.91
C HIS A 330 -11.69 -14.15 18.44
N ASP A 331 -10.42 -13.91 18.16
CA ASP A 331 -9.94 -13.80 16.78
C ASP A 331 -10.01 -15.13 16.03
N LEU A 332 -9.67 -16.24 16.69
CA LEU A 332 -9.77 -17.58 16.09
C LEU A 332 -11.22 -17.93 15.68
N THR A 333 -12.24 -17.43 16.40
CA THR A 333 -13.63 -17.85 16.20
C THR A 333 -14.54 -16.83 15.53
N ARG A 334 -14.15 -15.55 15.50
CA ARG A 334 -15.01 -14.44 15.04
C ARG A 334 -14.41 -13.58 13.95
N GLU A 335 -13.09 -13.52 13.85
CA GLU A 335 -12.42 -12.63 12.90
C GLU A 335 -12.13 -13.34 11.56
N PRO A 336 -12.16 -12.61 10.43
CA PRO A 336 -11.90 -13.16 9.11
C PRO A 336 -10.40 -13.35 8.82
N ILE A 337 -9.67 -13.97 9.74
CA ILE A 337 -8.21 -14.16 9.67
C ILE A 337 -7.77 -15.40 8.89
N TRP A 338 -8.72 -16.19 8.39
CA TRP A 338 -8.49 -17.51 7.81
C TRP A 338 -8.33 -17.52 6.29
N ARG A 339 -8.35 -16.36 5.64
CA ARG A 339 -8.19 -16.28 4.19
C ARG A 339 -6.81 -16.75 3.77
N VAL A 340 -6.75 -17.80 2.96
CA VAL A 340 -5.54 -18.33 2.34
C VAL A 340 -5.23 -17.51 1.09
N THR A 341 -4.00 -17.01 1.01
CA THR A 341 -3.49 -16.18 -0.10
C THR A 341 -2.22 -16.74 -0.72
N ALA A 342 -1.78 -17.92 -0.28
CA ALA A 342 -0.70 -18.65 -0.93
C ALA A 342 -1.00 -18.84 -2.44
N PRO A 343 -0.02 -18.59 -3.33
CA PRO A 343 -0.21 -18.75 -4.78
C PRO A 343 -0.61 -20.18 -5.17
N GLU A 344 -0.09 -21.16 -4.43
CA GLU A 344 -0.39 -22.57 -4.59
C GLU A 344 -1.06 -23.10 -3.30
N PRO A 345 -2.40 -22.99 -3.17
CA PRO A 345 -3.10 -23.43 -1.96
C PRO A 345 -3.17 -24.96 -1.82
N GLY A 346 -2.69 -25.71 -2.83
CA GLY A 346 -2.77 -27.17 -2.91
C GLY A 346 -4.15 -27.67 -3.34
N GLU A 347 -4.49 -28.89 -2.91
CA GLU A 347 -5.82 -29.47 -3.13
C GLU A 347 -6.91 -28.57 -2.53
N VAL A 348 -7.93 -28.28 -3.33
CA VAL A 348 -9.09 -27.48 -2.93
C VAL A 348 -10.36 -28.34 -2.95
N LEU A 349 -11.21 -28.15 -1.95
CA LEU A 349 -12.42 -28.93 -1.74
C LEU A 349 -13.67 -28.05 -1.93
N GLU A 350 -14.73 -28.68 -2.44
CA GLU A 350 -16.09 -28.17 -2.37
C GLU A 350 -16.67 -28.36 -0.96
N THR A 351 -17.74 -27.62 -0.65
CA THR A 351 -18.40 -27.61 0.67
C THR A 351 -18.71 -29.00 1.24
N ALA A 352 -19.23 -29.93 0.42
CA ALA A 352 -19.58 -31.27 0.88
C ALA A 352 -18.33 -32.09 1.27
N ALA A 353 -17.34 -32.15 0.37
CA ALA A 353 -16.08 -32.84 0.61
C ALA A 353 -15.29 -32.23 1.79
N ALA A 354 -15.35 -30.92 1.97
CA ALA A 354 -14.79 -30.24 3.14
C ALA A 354 -15.48 -30.68 4.44
N GLY A 355 -16.81 -30.80 4.43
CA GLY A 355 -17.59 -31.32 5.56
C GLY A 355 -17.15 -32.73 5.97
N ASP A 356 -17.04 -33.63 4.98
CA ASP A 356 -16.56 -35.00 5.20
C ASP A 356 -15.14 -35.03 5.77
N ALA A 357 -14.25 -34.18 5.23
CA ALA A 357 -12.85 -34.11 5.67
C ALA A 357 -12.67 -33.68 7.14
N ILE A 358 -13.62 -32.92 7.71
CA ILE A 358 -13.56 -32.47 9.11
C ILE A 358 -14.61 -33.08 10.03
N GLY A 359 -15.44 -34.00 9.51
CA GLY A 359 -16.54 -34.62 10.27
C GLY A 359 -17.60 -33.60 10.70
N ARG A 360 -18.01 -32.72 9.79
CA ARG A 360 -19.06 -31.70 10.01
C ARG A 360 -20.03 -31.67 8.82
N SER A 361 -21.24 -31.16 9.04
CA SER A 361 -22.25 -31.06 7.98
C SER A 361 -21.89 -29.99 6.95
N PRO A 362 -22.34 -30.11 5.68
CA PRO A 362 -22.17 -29.05 4.69
C PRO A 362 -22.75 -27.70 5.14
N ALA A 363 -23.88 -27.71 5.87
CA ALA A 363 -24.48 -26.49 6.43
C ALA A 363 -23.57 -25.78 7.45
N PHE A 364 -22.80 -26.53 8.23
CA PHE A 364 -21.79 -25.97 9.13
C PHE A 364 -20.68 -25.26 8.34
N ILE A 365 -20.21 -25.86 7.24
CA ILE A 365 -19.19 -25.26 6.37
C ILE A 365 -19.70 -23.96 5.76
N VAL A 366 -20.92 -23.95 5.19
CA VAL A 366 -21.53 -22.75 4.59
C VAL A 366 -21.61 -21.61 5.60
N LYS A 367 -22.14 -21.86 6.80
CA LYS A 367 -22.24 -20.86 7.86
C LYS A 367 -20.89 -20.24 8.22
N ARG A 368 -19.83 -21.06 8.28
CA ARG A 368 -18.48 -20.59 8.60
C ARG A 368 -17.85 -19.80 7.45
N LEU A 369 -18.12 -20.17 6.20
CA LEU A 369 -17.69 -19.41 5.03
C LEU A 369 -18.36 -18.02 4.98
N GLU A 370 -19.67 -17.96 5.23
CA GLU A 370 -20.42 -16.69 5.32
C GLU A 370 -19.85 -15.77 6.40
N GLN A 371 -19.40 -16.35 7.51
CA GLN A 371 -18.77 -15.63 8.62
C GLN A 371 -17.28 -15.31 8.39
N GLY A 372 -16.64 -15.88 7.36
CA GLY A 372 -15.19 -15.78 7.15
C GLY A 372 -14.33 -16.50 8.21
N THR A 373 -14.90 -17.41 9.00
CA THR A 373 -14.26 -18.04 10.17
C THR A 373 -13.69 -19.44 9.88
N ILE A 374 -13.50 -19.78 8.61
CA ILE A 374 -12.92 -21.03 8.12
C ILE A 374 -11.96 -20.76 6.96
N PRO A 375 -10.91 -21.58 6.76
CA PRO A 375 -9.97 -21.37 5.68
C PRO A 375 -10.64 -21.40 4.32
N SER A 376 -10.33 -20.38 3.52
CA SER A 376 -10.87 -20.24 2.18
C SER A 376 -9.89 -19.54 1.25
N VAL A 377 -9.97 -19.88 -0.03
CA VAL A 377 -9.26 -19.22 -1.12
C VAL A 377 -10.27 -18.81 -2.20
N ARG A 378 -10.01 -17.69 -2.87
CA ARG A 378 -10.80 -17.25 -4.04
C ARG A 378 -10.01 -17.58 -5.30
N GLN A 379 -10.58 -18.39 -6.18
CA GLN A 379 -10.04 -18.75 -7.49
C GLN A 379 -11.14 -18.51 -8.53
N ASP A 380 -10.87 -17.70 -9.56
CA ASP A 380 -11.78 -17.45 -10.69
C ASP A 380 -13.25 -17.19 -10.25
N ASP A 381 -13.43 -16.27 -9.30
CA ASP A 381 -14.69 -15.89 -8.65
C ASP A 381 -15.39 -16.94 -7.77
N GLN A 382 -14.79 -18.10 -7.59
CA GLN A 382 -15.29 -19.16 -6.72
C GLN A 382 -14.55 -19.18 -5.39
N VAL A 383 -15.29 -19.42 -4.31
CA VAL A 383 -14.72 -19.68 -2.98
C VAL A 383 -14.53 -21.19 -2.82
N ARG A 384 -13.31 -21.58 -2.47
CA ARG A 384 -12.90 -22.97 -2.28
C ARG A 384 -12.21 -23.15 -0.93
N LEU A 385 -12.20 -24.38 -0.40
CA LEU A 385 -11.55 -24.69 0.88
C LEU A 385 -10.25 -25.47 0.65
N PRO A 386 -9.07 -24.89 0.92
CA PRO A 386 -7.80 -25.62 0.79
C PRO A 386 -7.72 -26.75 1.82
N ALA A 387 -7.57 -28.00 1.36
CA ALA A 387 -7.64 -29.20 2.20
C ALA A 387 -6.58 -29.18 3.33
N ARG A 388 -5.35 -28.74 3.02
CA ARG A 388 -4.27 -28.63 4.00
C ARG A 388 -4.59 -27.60 5.08
N ALA A 389 -5.00 -26.39 4.68
CA ALA A 389 -5.35 -25.32 5.61
C ALA A 389 -6.57 -25.68 6.46
N LEU A 390 -7.56 -26.36 5.88
CA LEU A 390 -8.75 -26.85 6.59
C LEU A 390 -8.39 -27.85 7.70
N ARG A 391 -7.48 -28.80 7.44
CA ARG A 391 -6.97 -29.73 8.46
C ARG A 391 -6.21 -28.99 9.56
N ALA A 392 -5.37 -28.02 9.20
CA ALA A 392 -4.63 -27.21 10.16
C ALA A 392 -5.56 -26.39 11.07
N TRP A 393 -6.57 -25.74 10.49
CA TRP A 393 -7.62 -25.05 11.22
C TRP A 393 -8.37 -25.98 12.17
N LYS A 394 -8.79 -27.17 11.71
CA LYS A 394 -9.46 -28.15 12.57
C LYS A 394 -8.60 -28.51 13.77
N ALA A 395 -7.31 -28.77 13.57
CA ALA A 395 -6.39 -29.10 14.65
C ALA A 395 -6.32 -27.99 15.72
N VAL A 396 -6.28 -26.71 15.30
CA VAL A 396 -6.34 -25.55 16.20
C VAL A 396 -7.66 -25.50 16.96
N MET A 397 -8.78 -25.68 16.25
CA MET A 397 -10.11 -25.57 16.84
C MET A 397 -10.40 -26.69 17.84
N ASP A 398 -9.99 -27.93 17.54
CA ASP A 398 -10.14 -29.08 18.43
C ASP A 398 -9.25 -28.92 19.68
N ALA A 399 -7.98 -28.54 19.50
CA ALA A 399 -7.01 -28.39 20.60
C ALA A 399 -7.44 -27.34 21.64
N HIS A 400 -8.24 -26.35 21.23
CA HIS A 400 -8.72 -25.27 22.09
C HIS A 400 -10.22 -25.30 22.37
N GLN A 401 -10.93 -26.35 21.93
CA GLN A 401 -12.37 -26.54 22.12
C GLN A 401 -13.17 -25.30 21.65
N LEU A 402 -13.05 -24.99 20.36
CA LEU A 402 -13.60 -23.79 19.72
C LEU A 402 -14.71 -24.07 18.69
N LEU A 403 -15.02 -25.35 18.43
CA LEU A 403 -16.06 -25.75 17.47
C LEU A 403 -17.45 -25.90 18.09
N ASP A 404 -17.54 -25.87 19.42
CA ASP A 404 -18.75 -26.16 20.20
C ASP A 404 -19.39 -24.89 20.79
#